data_AF-A0A254NQP1-F1
#
_entry.id   AF-A0A254NQP1-F1
#
_cell.length_a   1.000
_cell.length_b   1.000
_cell.length_c   1.000
_cell.angle_alpha   90.00
_cell.angle_beta   90.00
_cell.angle_gamma   90.00
#
_symmetry.space_group_name_H-M   'P 1'
#
loop_
_entity.id
_entity.type
_entity.pdbx_description
1 polymer ?
#
loop_
_entity_poly.entity_id
_entity_poly.type
_entity_poly.pdbx_seq_one_letter_code
_entity_poly.pdbx_strand_id
1 'polypeptide(L)'
;MKVRKGILRTPIKLNLPYRNLNLGLIKEYSMIVPKAELCKWKQAGWAEDRLFTDFNYYPDPEETLILNRPQTLLELDIQTLKGKQILGYSTHLGTYGMGGPGFFGLLIDRDGEPEYLVYAVWSSDQYTMMDHRVIGCHIRHNATHRPWISRWTGESEENQWDELTDRLIGSTISEVSLSEARFDIEIMNKGQTHKLTFYRYSEELPPQGNGEPRKPAFTEGTIGSYIVFCHRNALLHV
;
A
#
# COMPACT_ATOMS: atom_id res chain seq x y z
N MET A 1 -57.43 -3.66 -11.26
CA MET A 1 -56.22 -4.01 -10.47
C MET A 1 -55.38 -5.00 -11.28
N LYS A 2 -54.29 -4.55 -11.92
CA LYS A 2 -53.35 -5.44 -12.64
C LYS A 2 -52.08 -5.56 -11.80
N VAL A 3 -51.84 -6.76 -11.26
CA VAL A 3 -50.63 -7.12 -10.52
C VAL A 3 -49.45 -7.08 -11.49
N ARG A 4 -48.50 -6.16 -11.27
CA ARG A 4 -47.20 -6.20 -11.96
C ARG A 4 -46.40 -7.36 -11.37
N LYS A 5 -46.19 -8.41 -12.16
CA LYS A 5 -45.21 -9.47 -11.87
C LYS A 5 -43.84 -8.81 -11.73
N GLY A 6 -43.25 -8.90 -10.54
CA GLY A 6 -41.87 -8.51 -10.28
C GLY A 6 -40.96 -9.34 -11.17
N ILE A 7 -40.21 -8.66 -12.03
CA ILE A 7 -39.06 -9.26 -12.70
C ILE A 7 -38.04 -9.49 -11.58
N LEU A 8 -37.92 -10.74 -11.14
CA LEU A 8 -36.77 -11.21 -10.37
C LEU A 8 -35.53 -10.89 -11.22
N ARG A 9 -34.83 -9.82 -10.87
CA ARG A 9 -33.47 -9.57 -11.37
C ARG A 9 -32.59 -10.62 -10.73
N THR A 10 -32.43 -11.76 -11.39
CA THR A 10 -31.29 -12.63 -11.13
C THR A 10 -30.04 -11.76 -11.32
N PRO A 11 -29.19 -11.55 -10.30
CA PRO A 11 -27.96 -10.80 -10.52
C PRO A 11 -27.16 -11.59 -11.55
N ILE A 12 -27.03 -11.03 -12.74
CA ILE A 12 -26.06 -11.52 -13.72
C ILE A 12 -24.72 -11.31 -13.02
N LYS A 13 -24.12 -12.40 -12.50
CA LYS A 13 -22.71 -12.39 -12.14
C LYS A 13 -21.95 -12.22 -13.45
N LEU A 14 -21.75 -10.97 -13.87
CA LEU A 14 -20.69 -10.68 -14.82
C LEU A 14 -19.42 -11.11 -14.10
N ASN A 15 -18.76 -12.15 -14.61
CA ASN A 15 -17.39 -12.47 -14.22
C ASN A 15 -16.50 -11.34 -14.75
N LEU A 16 -16.47 -10.23 -14.01
CA LEU A 16 -15.57 -9.12 -14.26
C LEU A 16 -14.18 -9.54 -13.78
N PRO A 17 -13.16 -9.48 -14.63
CA PRO A 17 -11.80 -9.80 -14.21
C PRO A 17 -11.36 -8.85 -13.09
N TYR A 18 -10.52 -9.34 -12.19
CA TYR A 18 -9.89 -8.58 -11.11
C TYR A 18 -10.80 -8.10 -9.97
N ARG A 19 -12.05 -8.55 -9.91
CA ARG A 19 -12.89 -8.46 -8.71
C ARG A 19 -12.52 -9.56 -7.72
N ASN A 20 -12.47 -9.23 -6.42
CA ASN A 20 -12.11 -10.17 -5.35
C ASN A 20 -10.73 -10.83 -5.57
N LEU A 21 -9.71 -10.00 -5.75
CA LEU A 21 -8.31 -10.41 -5.71
C LEU A 21 -8.10 -11.11 -4.36
N ASN A 22 -7.86 -12.41 -4.32
CA ASN A 22 -7.53 -13.11 -3.07
C ASN A 22 -6.06 -12.82 -2.70
N LEU A 23 -5.69 -11.55 -2.55
CA LEU A 23 -4.31 -11.08 -2.37
C LEU A 23 -4.13 -10.41 -1.01
N GLY A 24 -4.00 -11.24 0.04
CA GLY A 24 -3.91 -10.74 1.41
C GLY A 24 -5.16 -9.94 1.78
N LEU A 25 -4.97 -8.67 2.15
CA LEU A 25 -6.08 -7.76 2.47
C LEU A 25 -6.68 -7.08 1.22
N ILE A 26 -5.97 -7.09 0.09
CA ILE A 26 -6.37 -6.34 -1.11
C ILE A 26 -7.48 -7.10 -1.82
N LYS A 27 -8.71 -6.58 -1.76
CA LYS A 27 -9.88 -7.11 -2.48
C LYS A 27 -9.89 -6.69 -3.94
N GLU A 28 -9.50 -5.45 -4.23
CA GLU A 28 -9.56 -4.88 -5.58
C GLU A 28 -8.43 -3.87 -5.77
N TYR A 29 -8.05 -3.63 -7.01
CA TYR A 29 -7.03 -2.65 -7.38
C TYR A 29 -7.53 -1.87 -8.58
N SER A 30 -7.84 -0.59 -8.38
CA SER A 30 -8.54 0.22 -9.35
C SER A 30 -7.84 1.53 -9.66
N MET A 31 -8.18 2.12 -10.80
CA MET A 31 -7.85 3.49 -11.12
C MET A 31 -9.04 4.13 -11.84
N ILE A 32 -9.30 5.41 -11.55
CA ILE A 32 -10.24 6.22 -12.34
C ILE A 32 -9.43 6.90 -13.43
N VAL A 33 -9.85 6.75 -14.68
CA VAL A 33 -9.14 7.29 -15.85
C VAL A 33 -10.10 8.00 -16.81
N PRO A 34 -9.64 8.98 -17.59
CA PRO A 34 -10.40 9.53 -18.69
C PRO A 34 -10.76 8.43 -19.70
N LYS A 35 -12.00 8.40 -20.20
CA LYS A 35 -12.43 7.43 -21.22
C LYS A 35 -11.59 7.49 -22.49
N ALA A 36 -11.07 8.67 -22.83
CA ALA A 36 -10.16 8.86 -23.97
C ALA A 36 -8.87 8.00 -23.86
N GLU A 37 -8.42 7.68 -22.64
CA GLU A 37 -7.23 6.86 -22.40
C GLU A 37 -7.53 5.36 -22.27
N LEU A 38 -8.80 4.96 -22.26
CA LEU A 38 -9.20 3.59 -21.97
C LEU A 38 -8.52 2.54 -22.85
N CYS A 39 -8.30 2.86 -24.14
CA CYS A 39 -7.64 1.95 -25.07
C CYS A 39 -6.18 1.66 -24.65
N LYS A 40 -5.44 2.70 -24.24
CA LYS A 40 -4.07 2.59 -23.71
C LYS A 40 -4.04 1.67 -22.49
N TRP A 41 -4.95 1.87 -21.54
CA TRP A 41 -4.99 1.08 -20.31
C TRP A 41 -5.40 -0.37 -20.55
N LYS A 42 -6.34 -0.63 -21.47
CA LYS A 42 -6.69 -2.00 -21.90
C LYS A 42 -5.50 -2.74 -22.54
N GLN A 43 -4.69 -2.04 -23.33
CA GLN A 43 -3.45 -2.61 -23.89
C GLN A 43 -2.42 -2.93 -22.80
N ALA A 44 -2.40 -2.14 -21.72
CA ALA A 44 -1.59 -2.39 -20.53
C ALA A 44 -2.18 -3.45 -19.56
N GLY A 45 -3.23 -4.17 -19.97
CA GLY A 45 -3.81 -5.28 -19.20
C GLY A 45 -4.90 -4.88 -18.20
N TRP A 46 -5.35 -3.62 -18.19
CA TRP A 46 -6.43 -3.18 -17.32
C TRP A 46 -7.81 -3.51 -17.92
N ALA A 47 -8.77 -3.82 -17.06
CA ALA A 47 -10.15 -4.09 -17.46
C ALA A 47 -11.09 -2.98 -17.02
N GLU A 48 -12.00 -2.57 -17.89
CA GLU A 48 -13.03 -1.58 -17.56
C GLU A 48 -14.13 -2.20 -16.71
N ASP A 49 -14.53 -1.52 -15.63
CA ASP A 49 -15.72 -1.86 -14.86
C ASP A 49 -16.71 -0.69 -14.84
N ARG A 50 -17.68 -0.78 -15.75
CA ARG A 50 -18.76 0.22 -15.90
C ARG A 50 -19.82 0.16 -14.81
N LEU A 51 -19.82 -0.91 -14.01
CA LEU A 51 -20.81 -1.17 -12.98
C LEU A 51 -20.22 -1.03 -11.57
N PHE A 52 -19.01 -0.46 -11.46
CA PHE A 52 -18.40 -0.20 -10.17
C PHE A 52 -19.22 0.85 -9.41
N THR A 53 -19.85 0.42 -8.32
CA THR A 53 -20.67 1.27 -7.44
C THR A 53 -20.16 1.30 -6.01
N ASP A 54 -19.03 0.65 -5.73
CA ASP A 54 -18.47 0.63 -4.38
C ASP A 54 -17.87 2.00 -4.01
N PHE A 55 -17.72 2.25 -2.71
CA PHE A 55 -17.11 3.46 -2.15
C PHE A 55 -17.77 4.79 -2.58
N ASN A 56 -19.08 4.79 -2.83
CA ASN A 56 -19.84 5.96 -3.28
C ASN A 56 -19.25 6.59 -4.56
N TYR A 57 -18.61 5.79 -5.41
CA TYR A 57 -18.16 6.25 -6.71
C TYR A 57 -19.35 6.45 -7.64
N TYR A 58 -19.44 7.64 -8.23
CA TYR A 58 -20.39 7.98 -9.27
C TYR A 58 -19.60 8.54 -10.45
N PRO A 59 -19.44 7.78 -11.55
CA PRO A 59 -18.58 8.18 -12.65
C PRO A 59 -19.11 9.44 -13.34
N ASP A 60 -18.24 10.42 -13.54
CA ASP A 60 -18.49 11.48 -14.50
C ASP A 60 -18.61 10.91 -15.93
N PRO A 61 -19.35 11.57 -16.84
CA PRO A 61 -19.53 11.07 -18.21
C PRO A 61 -18.24 10.84 -18.99
N GLU A 62 -17.15 11.54 -18.64
CA GLU A 62 -15.86 11.49 -19.32
C GLU A 62 -14.84 10.55 -18.65
N GLU A 63 -15.18 9.94 -17.53
CA GLU A 63 -14.29 9.03 -16.80
C GLU A 63 -14.86 7.62 -16.68
N THR A 64 -13.98 6.67 -16.41
CA THR A 64 -14.35 5.28 -16.15
C THR A 64 -13.40 4.69 -15.15
N LEU A 65 -13.90 3.71 -14.40
CA LEU A 65 -13.07 2.95 -13.49
C LEU A 65 -12.53 1.72 -14.21
N ILE A 66 -11.23 1.48 -14.03
CA ILE A 66 -10.54 0.30 -14.52
C ILE A 66 -9.97 -0.49 -13.34
N LEU A 67 -9.92 -1.80 -13.48
CA LEU A 67 -9.41 -2.77 -12.52
C LEU A 67 -8.23 -3.54 -13.09
N ASN A 68 -7.32 -3.95 -12.23
CA ASN A 68 -6.23 -4.86 -12.57
C ASN A 68 -5.83 -5.69 -11.34
N ARG A 69 -4.85 -6.55 -11.46
CA ARG A 69 -4.17 -7.21 -10.34
C ARG A 69 -2.81 -6.53 -10.12
N PRO A 70 -2.48 -6.06 -8.91
CA PRO A 70 -1.16 -5.50 -8.66
C PRO A 70 -0.12 -6.63 -8.64
N GLN A 71 1.07 -6.34 -9.16
CA GLN A 71 2.17 -7.30 -9.11
C GLN A 71 2.70 -7.41 -7.68
N THR A 72 3.03 -8.62 -7.26
CA THR A 72 3.74 -8.87 -5.99
C THR A 72 5.24 -8.83 -6.19
N LEU A 73 6.00 -8.64 -5.12
CA LEU A 73 7.46 -8.68 -5.16
C LEU A 73 8.00 -10.05 -5.62
N LEU A 74 7.24 -11.14 -5.42
CA LEU A 74 7.61 -12.48 -5.90
C LEU A 74 7.51 -12.63 -7.42
N GLU A 75 6.78 -11.76 -8.11
CA GLU A 75 6.60 -11.81 -9.56
C GLU A 75 7.67 -11.00 -10.31
N LEU A 76 8.63 -10.40 -9.59
CA LEU A 76 9.69 -9.55 -10.13
C LEU A 76 11.07 -10.01 -9.66
N ASP A 77 12.09 -9.70 -10.46
CA ASP A 77 13.47 -9.73 -9.98
C ASP A 77 13.69 -8.51 -9.07
N ILE A 78 13.86 -8.76 -7.77
CA ILE A 78 14.07 -7.69 -6.77
C ILE A 78 15.29 -6.83 -7.09
N GLN A 79 16.30 -7.37 -7.79
CA GLN A 79 17.50 -6.61 -8.13
C GLN A 79 17.21 -5.43 -9.06
N THR A 80 16.07 -5.44 -9.76
CA THR A 80 15.60 -4.30 -10.56
C THR A 80 15.27 -3.06 -9.74
N LEU A 81 15.12 -3.18 -8.42
CA LEU A 81 14.94 -2.06 -7.50
C LEU A 81 16.23 -1.29 -7.24
N LYS A 82 17.40 -1.90 -7.46
CA LYS A 82 18.69 -1.24 -7.25
C LYS A 82 18.85 -0.08 -8.24
N GLY A 83 19.36 1.03 -7.72
CA GLY A 83 19.53 2.28 -8.47
C GLY A 83 18.25 3.09 -8.64
N LYS A 84 17.07 2.59 -8.22
CA LYS A 84 15.83 3.38 -8.26
C LYS A 84 15.85 4.46 -7.17
N GLN A 85 15.32 5.63 -7.50
CA GLN A 85 15.20 6.74 -6.56
C GLN A 85 13.87 6.66 -5.82
N ILE A 86 13.90 6.95 -4.52
CA ILE A 86 12.71 7.16 -3.71
C ILE A 86 12.26 8.62 -3.88
N LEU A 87 11.10 8.80 -4.49
CA LEU A 87 10.49 10.10 -4.79
C LEU A 87 9.59 10.58 -3.65
N GLY A 88 9.13 9.66 -2.79
CA GLY A 88 8.20 9.95 -1.71
C GLY A 88 7.82 8.69 -0.94
N TYR A 89 6.89 8.83 -0.01
CA TYR A 89 6.29 7.71 0.70
C TYR A 89 4.88 8.08 1.20
N SER A 90 4.13 7.07 1.64
CA SER A 90 2.87 7.26 2.35
C SER A 90 2.75 6.22 3.46
N THR A 91 2.14 6.61 4.58
CA THR A 91 1.82 5.73 5.72
C THR A 91 0.33 5.34 5.75
N HIS A 92 -0.42 5.68 4.70
CA HIS A 92 -1.88 5.56 4.68
C HIS A 92 -2.42 5.19 3.28
N LEU A 93 -1.70 4.32 2.56
CA LEU A 93 -2.19 3.74 1.31
C LEU A 93 -3.30 2.71 1.57
N GLY A 94 -4.12 2.48 0.54
CA GLY A 94 -5.32 1.64 0.60
C GLY A 94 -6.59 2.43 0.94
N THR A 95 -7.76 1.83 0.72
CA THR A 95 -9.03 2.51 1.04
C THR A 95 -9.15 2.79 2.53
N TYR A 96 -9.53 4.04 2.84
CA TYR A 96 -9.75 4.53 4.19
C TYR A 96 -11.25 4.59 4.50
N GLY A 97 -11.66 3.90 5.56
CA GLY A 97 -12.91 4.13 6.28
C GLY A 97 -12.63 3.92 7.77
N MET A 98 -12.97 4.89 8.62
CA MET A 98 -12.84 4.94 10.10
C MET A 98 -11.99 3.82 10.78
N GLY A 99 -10.70 3.68 10.39
CA GLY A 99 -9.83 2.59 10.85
C GLY A 99 -9.33 1.62 9.78
N GLY A 100 -9.15 2.05 8.52
CA GLY A 100 -8.55 1.23 7.47
C GLY A 100 -7.11 0.77 7.80
N PRO A 101 -6.55 -0.15 7.00
CA PRO A 101 -5.32 -0.85 7.35
C PRO A 101 -4.09 0.06 7.42
N GLY A 102 -4.04 1.16 6.66
CA GLY A 102 -2.90 2.08 6.68
C GLY A 102 -1.63 1.42 6.14
N PHE A 103 -1.58 1.18 4.83
CA PHE A 103 -0.40 0.61 4.20
C PHE A 103 0.70 1.66 4.08
N PHE A 104 1.93 1.23 4.35
CA PHE A 104 3.17 1.95 4.16
C PHE A 104 3.69 1.60 2.77
N GLY A 105 4.06 2.62 2.02
CA GLY A 105 4.67 2.41 0.71
C GLY A 105 5.67 3.49 0.35
N LEU A 106 6.67 3.09 -0.42
CA LEU A 106 7.66 3.97 -1.01
C LEU A 106 7.24 4.30 -2.43
N LEU A 107 7.15 5.58 -2.77
CA LEU A 107 7.03 6.00 -4.17
C LEU A 107 8.42 5.94 -4.79
N ILE A 108 8.62 5.05 -5.76
CA ILE A 108 9.88 4.86 -6.46
C ILE A 108 9.73 5.27 -7.93
N ASP A 109 10.81 5.78 -8.52
CA ASP A 109 10.90 5.96 -9.97
C ASP A 109 11.11 4.60 -10.65
N ARG A 110 10.10 4.10 -11.36
CA ARG A 110 10.19 2.86 -12.12
C ARG A 110 10.20 3.17 -13.62
N ASP A 111 11.41 3.37 -14.14
CA ASP A 111 11.66 3.59 -15.57
C ASP A 111 10.95 4.84 -16.13
N GLY A 112 10.90 5.92 -15.34
CA GLY A 112 10.28 7.19 -15.70
C GLY A 112 8.83 7.34 -15.22
N GLU A 113 8.24 6.27 -14.68
CA GLU A 113 6.89 6.28 -14.13
C GLU A 113 6.91 6.02 -12.60
N PRO A 114 6.43 6.97 -11.78
CA PRO A 114 6.34 6.77 -10.34
C PRO A 114 5.36 5.67 -9.97
N GLU A 115 5.81 4.74 -9.15
CA GLU A 115 5.00 3.61 -8.66
C GLU A 115 5.26 3.40 -7.16
N TYR A 116 4.22 3.05 -6.42
CA TYR A 116 4.37 2.68 -5.02
C TYR A 116 4.78 1.22 -4.88
N LEU A 117 5.87 0.99 -4.14
CA LEU A 117 6.20 -0.29 -3.51
C LEU A 117 5.52 -0.32 -2.13
N VAL A 118 4.45 -1.10 -2.00
CA VAL A 118 3.54 -1.08 -0.84
C VAL A 118 3.67 -2.34 -0.02
N TYR A 119 3.84 -2.22 1.30
CA TYR A 119 3.69 -3.33 2.22
C TYR A 119 2.24 -3.45 2.70
N ALA A 120 1.48 -4.36 2.07
CA ALA A 120 0.03 -4.49 2.19
C ALA A 120 -0.42 -5.33 3.39
N VAL A 121 0.01 -4.95 4.59
CA VAL A 121 -0.41 -5.55 5.88
C VAL A 121 -1.02 -4.49 6.80
N TRP A 122 -1.84 -4.92 7.76
CA TRP A 122 -2.48 -4.01 8.69
C TRP A 122 -1.45 -3.24 9.54
N SER A 123 -1.54 -1.92 9.53
CA SER A 123 -0.64 -0.97 10.19
C SER A 123 0.83 -1.24 9.87
N SER A 124 1.13 -1.45 8.59
CA SER A 124 2.46 -1.84 8.09
C SER A 124 3.60 -0.85 8.44
N ASP A 125 3.31 0.42 8.72
CA ASP A 125 4.27 1.37 9.27
C ASP A 125 4.80 0.92 10.65
N GLN A 126 3.98 0.20 11.43
CA GLN A 126 4.35 -0.40 12.71
C GLN A 126 5.07 -1.75 12.58
N TYR A 127 5.22 -2.25 11.35
CA TYR A 127 6.00 -3.42 10.99
C TYR A 127 7.22 -3.06 10.12
N THR A 128 7.49 -1.76 9.99
CA THR A 128 8.60 -1.23 9.20
C THR A 128 9.53 -0.45 10.10
N MET A 129 10.83 -0.69 9.96
CA MET A 129 11.86 0.03 10.71
C MET A 129 12.90 0.59 9.76
N MET A 130 13.44 1.76 10.09
CA MET A 130 14.66 2.29 9.51
C MET A 130 15.69 2.50 10.62
N ASP A 131 16.89 1.96 10.47
CA ASP A 131 17.99 2.07 11.44
C ASP A 131 17.56 1.73 12.88
N HIS A 132 16.93 0.58 13.07
CA HIS A 132 16.43 0.09 14.38
C HIS A 132 15.34 0.95 15.04
N ARG A 133 14.71 1.85 14.28
CA ARG A 133 13.60 2.67 14.75
C ARG A 133 12.38 2.50 13.86
N VAL A 134 11.22 2.28 14.47
CA VAL A 134 9.96 2.03 13.76
C VAL A 134 9.49 3.30 13.01
N ILE A 135 8.86 3.12 11.84
CA ILE A 135 8.33 4.25 11.06
C ILE A 135 7.20 4.95 11.81
N GLY A 136 6.24 4.17 12.31
CA GLY A 136 5.12 4.63 13.11
C GLY A 136 4.78 3.64 14.22
N CYS A 137 4.10 4.09 15.27
CA CYS A 137 3.55 3.21 16.29
C CYS A 137 2.33 3.84 16.93
N HIS A 138 1.51 3.02 17.61
CA HIS A 138 0.35 3.53 18.33
C HIS A 138 0.74 4.65 19.31
N ILE A 139 -0.05 5.71 19.37
CA ILE A 139 0.25 6.96 20.12
C ILE A 139 0.74 6.75 21.56
N ARG A 140 0.18 5.76 22.27
CA ARG A 140 0.58 5.39 23.65
C ARG A 140 2.06 5.05 23.79
N HIS A 141 2.71 4.65 22.70
CA HIS A 141 4.10 4.19 22.67
C HIS A 141 5.04 5.23 22.05
N ASN A 142 4.53 6.37 21.57
CA ASN A 142 5.35 7.37 20.89
C ASN A 142 6.44 7.97 21.78
N ALA A 143 6.14 8.25 23.05
CA ALA A 143 7.13 8.83 23.96
C ALA A 143 8.28 7.85 24.28
N THR A 144 7.98 6.55 24.32
CA THR A 144 8.95 5.51 24.71
C THR A 144 9.75 4.98 23.52
N HIS A 145 9.11 4.80 22.36
CA HIS A 145 9.75 4.22 21.17
C HIS A 145 10.18 5.28 20.16
N ARG A 146 9.67 6.52 20.30
CA ARG A 146 9.98 7.69 19.47
C ARG A 146 10.03 7.30 17.99
N PRO A 147 8.92 6.91 17.33
CA PRO A 147 8.93 6.50 15.91
C PRO A 147 9.47 7.60 15.00
N TRP A 148 9.87 7.28 13.76
CA TRP A 148 10.35 8.29 12.81
C TRP A 148 9.30 9.37 12.50
N ILE A 149 8.02 8.99 12.52
CA ILE A 149 6.89 9.89 12.32
C ILE A 149 5.92 9.76 13.48
N SER A 150 5.48 10.90 14.02
CA SER A 150 4.32 11.02 14.90
C SER A 150 3.32 11.93 14.20
N ARG A 151 2.29 11.35 13.58
CA ARG A 151 1.17 12.11 12.99
C ARG A 151 -0.15 11.44 13.35
N TRP A 152 -0.95 12.13 14.15
CA TRP A 152 -2.22 11.61 14.67
C TRP A 152 -3.28 12.71 14.69
N THR A 153 -4.47 12.38 14.22
CA THR A 153 -5.62 13.28 14.26
C THR A 153 -5.99 13.61 15.70
N GLY A 154 -6.10 14.89 16.03
CA GLY A 154 -6.51 15.37 17.35
C GLY A 154 -5.36 15.73 18.30
N GLU A 155 -4.11 15.52 17.91
CA GLU A 155 -2.93 16.00 18.62
C GLU A 155 -2.44 17.35 18.07
N SER A 156 -1.84 18.19 18.92
CA SER A 156 -1.23 19.45 18.48
C SER A 156 -0.03 19.19 17.56
N GLU A 157 0.24 20.12 16.64
CA GLU A 157 1.41 20.03 15.75
C GLU A 157 2.73 19.98 16.53
N GLU A 158 2.79 20.62 17.70
CA GLU A 158 3.95 20.61 18.60
C GLU A 158 4.31 19.21 19.12
N ASN A 159 3.31 18.32 19.20
CA ASN A 159 3.48 16.91 19.61
C ASN A 159 3.67 15.96 18.42
N GLN A 160 3.70 16.50 17.21
CA GLN A 160 3.89 15.77 15.97
C GLN A 160 5.29 16.04 15.40
N TRP A 161 5.87 15.05 14.75
CA TRP A 161 7.17 15.19 14.10
C TRP A 161 7.28 14.29 12.89
N ASP A 162 8.17 14.66 11.99
CA ASP A 162 8.54 13.88 10.82
C ASP A 162 10.04 14.04 10.61
N GLU A 163 10.78 13.02 11.03
CA GLU A 163 12.23 12.95 10.86
C GLU A 163 12.60 11.98 9.72
N LEU A 164 11.60 11.34 9.10
CA LEU A 164 11.78 10.37 8.03
C LEU A 164 12.01 11.06 6.69
N THR A 165 11.21 12.09 6.40
CA THR A 165 11.15 12.74 5.09
C THR A 165 12.54 13.09 4.54
N ASP A 166 13.35 13.80 5.32
CA ASP A 166 14.68 14.25 4.90
C ASP A 166 15.70 13.13 4.70
N ARG A 167 15.46 11.96 5.29
CA ARG A 167 16.32 10.77 5.19
C ARG A 167 15.91 9.86 4.04
N LEU A 168 14.63 9.84 3.69
CA LEU A 168 14.06 8.88 2.75
C LEU A 168 13.88 9.47 1.34
N ILE A 169 13.40 10.71 1.23
CA ILE A 169 13.13 11.33 -0.07
C ILE A 169 14.43 11.74 -0.75
N GLY A 170 14.55 11.40 -2.04
CA GLY A 170 15.74 11.62 -2.86
C GLY A 170 16.79 10.51 -2.73
N SER A 171 16.62 9.58 -1.78
CA SER A 171 17.52 8.46 -1.58
C SER A 171 17.51 7.51 -2.76
N THR A 172 18.66 6.88 -3.03
CA THR A 172 18.78 5.83 -4.04
C THR A 172 18.87 4.47 -3.37
N ILE A 173 18.12 3.49 -3.87
CA ILE A 173 18.21 2.11 -3.37
C ILE A 173 19.56 1.53 -3.80
N SER A 174 20.42 1.22 -2.83
CA SER A 174 21.76 0.68 -3.07
C SER A 174 21.79 -0.84 -3.06
N GLU A 175 21.04 -1.48 -2.15
CA GLU A 175 20.95 -2.93 -2.04
C GLU A 175 19.56 -3.37 -1.61
N VAL A 176 19.18 -4.60 -1.97
CA VAL A 176 17.93 -5.23 -1.52
C VAL A 176 18.15 -6.70 -1.20
N SER A 177 17.46 -7.19 -0.18
CA SER A 177 17.45 -8.62 0.14
C SER A 177 16.09 -9.08 0.64
N LEU A 178 15.64 -10.22 0.15
CA LEU A 178 14.35 -10.81 0.48
C LEU A 178 14.55 -12.19 1.13
N SER A 179 13.85 -12.41 2.23
CA SER A 179 13.68 -13.71 2.89
C SER A 179 12.19 -14.01 3.07
N GLU A 180 11.86 -15.14 3.68
CA GLU A 180 10.46 -15.48 3.96
C GLU A 180 9.76 -14.48 4.91
N ALA A 181 10.49 -13.91 5.88
CA ALA A 181 9.93 -13.12 6.97
C ALA A 181 10.37 -11.64 6.97
N ARG A 182 11.29 -11.26 6.08
CA ARG A 182 11.91 -9.93 6.07
C ARG A 182 12.27 -9.50 4.66
N PHE A 183 12.02 -8.23 4.36
CA PHE A 183 12.52 -7.55 3.17
C PHE A 183 13.33 -6.33 3.57
N ASP A 184 14.59 -6.28 3.15
CA ASP A 184 15.49 -5.17 3.41
C ASP A 184 15.76 -4.36 2.15
N ILE A 185 15.85 -3.06 2.36
CA ILE A 185 16.21 -2.07 1.37
C ILE A 185 17.27 -1.19 2.01
N GLU A 186 18.50 -1.27 1.51
CA GLU A 186 19.52 -0.29 1.83
C GLU A 186 19.38 0.89 0.89
N ILE A 187 19.41 2.09 1.45
CA ILE A 187 19.26 3.33 0.72
C ILE A 187 20.43 4.25 1.04
N MET A 188 20.82 5.04 0.05
CA MET A 188 21.89 6.04 0.18
C MET A 188 21.32 7.44 -0.01
N ASN A 189 21.57 8.33 0.96
CA ASN A 189 21.18 9.73 0.92
C ASN A 189 22.32 10.61 1.41
N LYS A 190 22.77 11.58 0.59
CA LYS A 190 23.83 12.54 0.96
C LYS A 190 25.08 11.87 1.56
N GLY A 191 25.47 10.69 1.04
CA GLY A 191 26.62 9.91 1.51
C GLY A 191 26.39 9.12 2.82
N GLN A 192 25.18 9.12 3.37
CA GLN A 192 24.77 8.27 4.48
C GLN A 192 24.00 7.06 3.96
N THR A 193 24.29 5.89 4.51
CA THR A 193 23.54 4.66 4.25
C THR A 193 22.56 4.43 5.38
N HIS A 194 21.31 4.15 5.01
CA HIS A 194 20.24 3.78 5.93
C HIS A 194 19.68 2.42 5.52
N LYS A 195 19.21 1.66 6.50
CA LYS A 195 18.58 0.36 6.24
C LYS A 195 17.11 0.41 6.61
N LEU A 196 16.25 0.31 5.61
CA LEU A 196 14.81 0.15 5.77
C LEU A 196 14.46 -1.34 5.71
N THR A 197 13.66 -1.82 6.66
CA THR A 197 13.29 -3.23 6.75
C THR A 197 11.79 -3.37 6.99
N PHE A 198 11.14 -4.17 6.13
CA PHE A 198 9.78 -4.68 6.36
C PHE A 198 9.87 -6.01 7.08
N TYR A 199 9.13 -6.15 8.18
CA TYR A 199 9.09 -7.35 8.99
C TYR A 199 7.73 -8.03 8.92
N ARG A 200 7.75 -9.37 8.82
CA ARG A 200 6.63 -10.19 9.27
C ARG A 200 6.44 -10.04 10.78
N TYR A 201 7.55 -10.10 11.53
CA TYR A 201 7.62 -9.90 12.97
C TYR A 201 9.06 -9.59 13.39
N SER A 202 9.23 -8.81 14.45
CA SER A 202 10.48 -8.63 15.18
C SER A 202 10.14 -8.33 16.64
N GLU A 203 10.97 -8.81 17.57
CA GLU A 203 10.81 -8.55 19.01
C GLU A 203 11.09 -7.08 19.37
N GLU A 204 11.79 -6.35 18.51
CA GLU A 204 12.05 -4.90 18.65
C GLU A 204 10.82 -4.05 18.30
N LEU A 205 9.77 -4.64 17.70
CA LEU A 205 8.57 -3.89 17.34
C LEU A 205 7.81 -3.49 18.61
N PRO A 206 7.31 -2.23 18.69
CA PRO A 206 6.51 -1.79 19.82
C PRO A 206 5.28 -2.69 20.04
N PRO A 207 4.76 -2.81 21.27
CA PRO A 207 3.51 -3.52 21.53
C PRO A 207 2.31 -2.93 20.77
N GLN A 208 1.21 -3.67 20.73
CA GLN A 208 -0.05 -3.18 20.18
C GLN A 208 -0.63 -2.04 21.03
N GLY A 209 -1.63 -1.33 20.51
CA GLY A 209 -2.24 -0.18 21.21
C GLY A 209 -2.93 -0.54 22.54
N ASN A 210 -3.35 -1.79 22.70
CA ASN A 210 -3.87 -2.34 23.95
C ASN A 210 -2.77 -2.79 24.94
N GLY A 211 -1.49 -2.69 24.58
CA GLY A 211 -0.36 -3.09 25.40
C GLY A 211 0.08 -4.55 25.23
N GLU A 212 -0.69 -5.36 24.51
CA GLU A 212 -0.33 -6.76 24.23
C GLU A 212 0.90 -6.85 23.32
N PRO A 213 1.70 -7.94 23.43
CA PRO A 213 2.82 -8.18 22.52
C PRO A 213 2.41 -8.08 21.05
N ARG A 214 3.34 -7.60 20.22
CA ARG A 214 3.14 -7.54 18.78
C ARG A 214 2.95 -8.97 18.25
N LYS A 215 2.02 -9.16 17.31
CA LYS A 215 1.80 -10.43 16.62
C LYS A 215 2.43 -10.37 15.22
N PRO A 216 2.70 -11.51 14.57
CA PRO A 216 3.07 -11.50 13.16
C PRO A 216 2.04 -10.76 12.30
N ALA A 217 2.50 -9.95 11.35
CA ALA A 217 1.66 -9.20 10.41
C ALA A 217 0.77 -10.12 9.56
N PHE A 218 1.24 -11.34 9.30
CA PHE A 218 0.54 -12.40 8.60
C PHE A 218 1.01 -13.79 9.08
N THR A 219 0.16 -14.79 8.90
CA THR A 219 0.38 -16.17 9.35
C THR A 219 0.82 -17.13 8.24
N GLU A 220 0.45 -16.84 6.99
CA GLU A 220 0.67 -17.72 5.85
C GLU A 220 1.48 -17.03 4.75
N GLY A 221 2.21 -17.81 3.95
CA GLY A 221 3.03 -17.29 2.85
C GLY A 221 4.31 -16.58 3.31
N THR A 222 4.95 -15.90 2.36
CA THR A 222 6.18 -15.13 2.56
C THR A 222 5.92 -13.64 2.41
N ILE A 223 6.80 -12.81 2.98
CA ILE A 223 6.62 -11.35 2.96
C ILE A 223 6.53 -10.78 1.54
N GLY A 224 7.18 -11.42 0.56
CA GLY A 224 7.11 -11.01 -0.85
C GLY A 224 5.68 -11.06 -1.42
N SER A 225 4.81 -11.93 -0.91
CA SER A 225 3.39 -12.00 -1.32
C SER A 225 2.57 -10.81 -0.82
N TYR A 226 3.05 -10.13 0.21
CA TYR A 226 2.40 -8.97 0.85
C TYR A 226 3.03 -7.65 0.44
N ILE A 227 4.07 -7.67 -0.41
CA ILE A 227 4.66 -6.48 -0.99
C ILE A 227 4.19 -6.37 -2.42
N VAL A 228 3.49 -5.28 -2.75
CA VAL A 228 2.86 -5.09 -4.06
C VAL A 228 3.28 -3.80 -4.72
N PHE A 229 3.22 -3.77 -6.03
CA PHE A 229 3.45 -2.59 -6.86
C PHE A 229 2.11 -1.97 -7.24
N CYS A 230 1.94 -0.70 -6.88
CA CYS A 230 0.71 0.05 -7.04
C CYS A 230 1.00 1.33 -7.82
N HIS A 231 0.37 1.47 -8.98
CA HIS A 231 0.47 2.69 -9.79
C HIS A 231 0.08 3.91 -8.94
N ARG A 232 0.81 5.03 -9.09
CA ARG A 232 0.67 6.20 -8.20
C ARG A 232 -0.75 6.80 -8.12
N ASN A 233 -1.54 6.64 -9.19
CA ASN A 233 -2.91 7.15 -9.30
C ASN A 233 -3.96 6.05 -9.01
N ALA A 234 -3.53 4.84 -8.69
CA ALA A 234 -4.41 3.72 -8.41
C ALA A 234 -4.65 3.56 -6.91
N LEU A 235 -5.65 2.78 -6.58
CA LEU A 235 -6.14 2.56 -5.23
C LEU A 235 -6.24 1.06 -4.94
N LEU A 236 -5.73 0.66 -3.77
CA LEU A 236 -5.87 -0.69 -3.24
C LEU A 236 -7.10 -0.73 -2.33
N HIS A 237 -8.12 -1.47 -2.73
CA HIS A 237 -9.33 -1.66 -1.95
C HIS A 237 -9.17 -2.83 -0.98
N VAL A 238 -9.65 -2.66 0.24
CA VAL A 238 -9.46 -3.60 1.36
C VAL A 238 -10.77 -3.98 2.06
#